data_AF-A0A524F437-F1
#
_entry.id   AF-A0A524F437-F1
#
_cell.length_a   1.000
_cell.length_b   1.000
_cell.length_c   1.000
_cell.angle_alpha   90.00
_cell.angle_beta   90.00
_cell.angle_gamma   90.00
#
_symmetry.space_group_name_H-M   'P 1'
#
loop_
_entity.id
_entity.type
_entity.pdbx_description
1 polymer ?
#
loop_
_entity_poly.entity_id
_entity_poly.type
_entity_poly.pdbx_seq_one_letter_code
_entity_poly.pdbx_strand_id
1 'polypeptide(L)'
;MGIDWVKAEEAPSKNQKVEGRFLLDLRAKVNDLERELTETKNKLGQTEQNLTSTTEELNKTKAELEKESKEKEDIINKSNSEINDLNQKISDLESESKNTISEKEEQISKLNSDLEAANQAKSELQEKISSLEDQIEGLNNTIAEKEAQIQEKDAQIQEKEAQIQEKEAQIQEKEAQIQERESLIEEKQQVIEEKQQVIEETTAKLTEAETELSELKPPEIGAGGFSSEERVTCPMCGAVGANIKQQEDRTKILSYVGHIPMYAKKNVCKKCGYEF
;
A
#
# COMPACT_ATOMS: atom_id res chain seq x y z
N MET A 1 -119.01 27.64 -112.41
CA MET A 1 -117.79 27.48 -113.22
C MET A 1 -116.79 28.47 -112.69
N GLY A 2 -115.62 28.02 -112.24
CA GLY A 2 -114.53 28.93 -111.88
C GLY A 2 -114.02 29.67 -113.12
N ILE A 3 -113.14 30.65 -112.89
CA ILE A 3 -112.39 31.31 -113.96
C ILE A 3 -111.67 30.22 -114.80
N ASP A 4 -111.80 30.30 -116.12
CA ASP A 4 -111.13 29.36 -117.04
C ASP A 4 -109.72 29.90 -117.29
N TRP A 5 -108.80 29.58 -116.37
CA TRP A 5 -107.44 30.13 -116.36
C TRP A 5 -106.69 29.86 -117.66
N VAL A 6 -106.99 28.76 -118.37
CA VAL A 6 -106.40 28.43 -119.68
C VAL A 6 -106.82 29.43 -120.74
N LYS A 7 -108.11 29.77 -120.84
CA LYS A 7 -108.59 30.81 -121.77
C LYS A 7 -108.12 32.21 -121.40
N ALA A 8 -107.98 32.50 -120.11
CA ALA A 8 -107.46 33.78 -119.62
C ALA A 8 -105.97 33.97 -119.94
N GLU A 9 -105.20 32.88 -119.96
CA GLU A 9 -103.77 32.88 -120.31
C GLU A 9 -103.54 32.94 -121.83
N GLU A 10 -104.37 32.25 -122.63
CA GLU A 10 -104.33 32.27 -124.12
C GLU A 10 -104.79 33.60 -124.75
N ALA A 11 -105.70 34.36 -124.12
CA ALA A 11 -106.22 35.64 -124.63
C ALA A 11 -106.59 36.64 -123.51
N PRO A 12 -105.59 37.34 -122.90
CA PRO A 12 -105.77 38.13 -121.67
C PRO A 12 -106.72 39.33 -121.79
N SER A 13 -106.96 39.82 -123.00
CA SER A 13 -107.78 41.01 -123.28
C SER A 13 -109.25 40.71 -123.61
N LYS A 14 -109.66 39.43 -123.66
CA LYS A 14 -111.06 39.04 -123.89
C LYS A 14 -111.83 38.95 -122.57
N ASN A 15 -113.06 39.48 -122.56
CA ASN A 15 -113.93 39.49 -121.39
C ASN A 15 -114.50 38.08 -121.09
N GLN A 16 -114.30 37.59 -119.88
CA GLN A 16 -114.97 36.38 -119.36
C GLN A 16 -115.99 36.77 -118.29
N LYS A 17 -117.19 36.19 -118.34
CA LYS A 17 -118.23 36.40 -117.33
C LYS A 17 -117.91 35.56 -116.10
N VAL A 18 -117.54 36.21 -115.00
CA VAL A 18 -117.19 35.57 -113.72
C VAL A 18 -118.19 36.00 -112.65
N GLU A 19 -118.67 35.08 -111.81
CA GLU A 19 -119.53 35.43 -110.68
C GLU A 19 -118.71 36.18 -109.61
N GLY A 20 -119.23 37.32 -109.14
CA GLY A 20 -118.53 38.19 -108.18
C GLY A 20 -118.14 37.48 -106.87
N ARG A 21 -118.87 36.42 -106.47
CA ARG A 21 -118.53 35.60 -105.29
C ARG A 21 -117.15 34.94 -105.41
N PHE A 22 -116.81 34.38 -106.57
CA PHE A 22 -115.49 33.76 -106.78
C PHE A 22 -114.35 34.78 -106.78
N LEU A 23 -114.60 36.00 -107.30
CA LEU A 23 -113.62 37.09 -107.25
C LEU A 23 -113.40 37.57 -105.80
N LEU A 24 -114.46 37.61 -104.99
CA LEU A 24 -114.37 37.94 -103.56
C LEU A 24 -113.66 36.85 -102.75
N ASP A 25 -113.92 35.56 -103.02
CA ASP A 25 -113.22 34.43 -102.39
C ASP A 25 -111.73 34.41 -102.77
N LEU A 26 -111.39 34.72 -104.03
CA LEU A 26 -110.00 34.83 -104.47
C LEU A 26 -109.30 36.00 -103.78
N ARG A 27 -109.96 37.15 -103.66
CA ARG A 27 -109.45 38.32 -102.93
C ARG A 27 -109.23 38.02 -101.44
N ALA A 28 -110.15 37.29 -100.80
CA ALA A 28 -110.00 36.87 -99.42
C ALA A 28 -108.76 35.97 -99.24
N LYS A 29 -108.59 34.97 -100.11
CA LYS A 29 -107.39 34.11 -100.12
C LYS A 29 -106.10 34.88 -100.37
N VAL A 30 -106.11 35.85 -101.29
CA VAL A 30 -104.94 36.71 -101.55
C VAL A 30 -104.61 37.55 -100.31
N ASN A 31 -105.60 38.16 -99.67
CA ASN A 31 -105.39 38.93 -98.43
C ASN A 31 -104.88 38.04 -97.27
N ASP A 32 -105.39 36.81 -97.14
CA ASP A 32 -104.95 35.86 -96.12
C ASP A 32 -103.49 35.42 -96.39
N LEU A 33 -103.16 35.11 -97.65
CA LEU A 33 -101.79 34.77 -98.05
C LEU A 33 -100.83 35.96 -97.89
N GLU A 34 -101.27 37.19 -98.19
CA GLU A 34 -100.48 38.40 -97.94
C GLU A 34 -100.24 38.58 -96.44
N ARG A 35 -101.25 38.33 -95.59
CA ARG A 35 -101.09 38.37 -94.13
C ARG A 35 -100.11 37.30 -93.66
N GLU A 36 -100.26 36.06 -94.09
CA GLU A 36 -99.35 34.96 -93.76
C GLU A 36 -97.92 35.23 -94.24
N LEU A 37 -97.75 35.81 -95.43
CA LEU A 37 -96.45 36.21 -95.96
C LEU A 37 -95.80 37.31 -95.11
N THR A 38 -96.58 38.31 -94.67
CA THR A 38 -96.07 39.34 -93.76
C THR A 38 -95.71 38.77 -92.38
N GLU A 39 -96.53 37.88 -91.83
CA GLU A 39 -96.25 37.21 -90.55
C GLU A 39 -95.00 36.32 -90.63
N THR A 40 -94.84 35.54 -91.69
CA THR A 40 -93.67 34.69 -91.90
C THR A 40 -92.41 35.52 -92.13
N LYS A 41 -92.49 36.62 -92.89
CA LYS A 41 -91.37 37.55 -93.08
C LYS A 41 -90.94 38.22 -91.77
N ASN A 42 -91.90 38.62 -90.93
CA ASN A 42 -91.60 39.18 -89.61
C ASN A 42 -90.95 38.15 -88.68
N LYS A 43 -91.45 36.91 -88.66
CA LYS A 43 -90.84 35.79 -87.91
C LYS A 43 -89.43 35.48 -88.42
N LEU A 44 -89.23 35.47 -89.74
CA LEU A 44 -87.92 35.25 -90.35
C LEU A 44 -86.93 36.32 -89.91
N GLY A 45 -87.31 37.60 -90.00
CA GLY A 45 -86.47 38.71 -89.54
C GLY A 45 -86.14 38.62 -88.03
N GLN A 46 -87.10 38.23 -87.19
CA GLN A 46 -86.86 37.98 -85.76
C GLN A 46 -85.88 36.81 -85.56
N THR A 47 -86.03 35.71 -86.30
CA THR A 47 -85.11 34.57 -86.19
C THR A 47 -83.71 34.92 -86.69
N GLU A 48 -83.57 35.71 -87.75
CA GLU A 48 -82.28 36.19 -88.25
C GLU A 48 -81.61 37.08 -87.20
N GLN A 49 -82.35 38.01 -86.59
CA GLN A 49 -81.83 38.87 -85.53
C GLN A 49 -81.42 38.09 -84.27
N ASN A 50 -82.22 37.09 -83.88
CA ASN A 50 -81.89 36.22 -82.76
C ASN A 50 -80.65 35.36 -83.07
N LEU A 51 -80.53 34.86 -84.30
CA LEU A 51 -79.37 34.09 -84.74
C LEU A 51 -78.11 34.94 -84.74
N THR A 52 -78.16 36.19 -85.21
CA THR A 52 -77.02 37.10 -85.16
C THR A 52 -76.61 37.40 -83.72
N SER A 53 -77.58 37.70 -82.84
CA SER A 53 -77.31 37.95 -81.41
C SER A 53 -76.67 36.74 -80.73
N THR A 54 -77.21 35.54 -80.95
CA THR A 54 -76.67 34.31 -80.36
C THR A 54 -75.28 34.00 -80.90
N THR A 55 -75.01 34.29 -82.17
CA THR A 55 -73.70 34.10 -82.79
C THR A 55 -72.66 35.05 -82.19
N GLU A 56 -73.03 36.30 -81.93
CA GLU A 56 -72.16 37.27 -81.26
C GLU A 56 -71.84 36.85 -79.82
N GLU A 57 -72.85 36.44 -79.06
CA GLU A 57 -72.67 35.91 -77.70
C GLU A 57 -71.78 34.65 -77.68
N LEU A 58 -71.99 33.74 -78.63
CA LEU A 58 -71.17 32.53 -78.77
C LEU A 58 -69.72 32.88 -79.08
N ASN A 59 -69.46 33.83 -79.98
CA ASN A 59 -68.10 34.25 -80.30
C ASN A 59 -67.42 34.94 -79.10
N LYS A 60 -68.17 35.73 -78.33
CA LYS A 60 -67.67 36.36 -77.11
C LYS A 60 -67.29 35.32 -76.05
N THR A 61 -68.18 34.39 -75.76
CA THR A 61 -67.93 33.32 -74.78
C THR A 61 -66.78 32.41 -75.21
N LYS A 62 -66.66 32.11 -76.52
CA LYS A 62 -65.51 31.38 -77.07
C LYS A 62 -64.19 32.12 -76.85
N ALA A 63 -64.14 33.42 -77.11
CA ALA A 63 -62.93 34.23 -76.90
C ALA A 63 -62.55 34.30 -75.41
N GLU A 64 -63.53 34.40 -74.51
CA GLU A 64 -63.31 34.37 -73.06
C GLU A 64 -62.74 33.01 -72.62
N LEU A 65 -63.32 31.90 -73.08
CA LEU A 65 -62.82 30.55 -72.79
C LEU A 65 -61.40 30.32 -73.34
N GLU A 66 -61.09 30.80 -74.55
CA GLU A 66 -59.74 30.71 -75.12
C GLU A 66 -58.73 31.51 -74.29
N LYS A 67 -59.12 32.67 -73.75
CA LYS A 67 -58.28 33.47 -72.86
C LYS A 67 -58.02 32.73 -71.54
N GLU A 68 -59.07 32.22 -70.90
CA GLU A 68 -58.92 31.46 -69.65
C GLU A 68 -58.10 30.19 -69.84
N SER A 69 -58.23 29.51 -70.98
CA SER A 69 -57.45 28.32 -71.28
C SER A 69 -55.95 28.63 -71.35
N LYS A 70 -55.57 29.74 -72.00
CA LYS A 70 -54.18 30.18 -72.07
C LYS A 70 -53.62 30.56 -70.70
N GLU A 71 -54.40 31.30 -69.90
CA GLU A 71 -54.01 31.67 -68.53
C GLU A 71 -53.76 30.44 -67.66
N LYS A 72 -54.63 29.43 -67.74
CA LYS A 72 -54.45 28.15 -67.03
C LYS A 72 -53.23 27.39 -67.52
N GLU A 73 -52.95 27.39 -68.83
CA GLU A 73 -51.77 26.75 -69.41
C GLU A 73 -50.46 27.41 -68.93
N ASP A 74 -50.41 28.74 -68.89
CA ASP A 74 -49.28 29.48 -68.35
C ASP A 74 -49.04 29.18 -66.86
N ILE A 75 -50.11 29.11 -66.06
CA ILE A 75 -50.03 28.74 -64.64
C ILE A 75 -49.50 27.31 -64.49
N ILE A 76 -50.01 26.36 -65.27
CA ILE A 76 -49.54 24.96 -65.26
C ILE A 76 -48.05 24.89 -65.58
N ASN A 77 -47.60 25.59 -66.62
CA ASN A 77 -46.19 25.61 -67.01
C ASN A 77 -45.30 26.19 -65.92
N LYS A 78 -45.75 27.27 -65.28
CA LYS A 78 -45.03 27.86 -64.15
C LYS A 78 -44.96 26.91 -62.96
N SER A 79 -46.09 26.34 -62.54
CA SER A 79 -46.12 25.37 -61.44
C SER A 79 -45.27 24.14 -61.73
N ASN A 80 -45.25 23.64 -62.97
CA ASN A 80 -44.38 22.53 -63.37
C ASN A 80 -42.89 22.89 -63.25
N SER A 81 -42.50 24.12 -63.61
CA SER A 81 -41.12 24.57 -63.43
C SER A 81 -40.73 24.64 -61.94
N GLU A 82 -41.60 25.19 -61.09
CA GLU A 82 -41.38 25.26 -59.64
C GLU A 82 -41.29 23.86 -59.01
N ILE A 83 -42.13 22.91 -59.46
CA ILE A 83 -42.09 21.51 -59.02
C ILE A 83 -40.74 20.87 -59.37
N ASN A 84 -40.23 21.10 -60.59
CA ASN A 84 -38.95 20.55 -61.01
C ASN A 84 -37.79 21.10 -60.17
N ASP A 85 -37.77 22.41 -59.92
CA ASP A 85 -36.77 23.06 -59.08
C ASP A 85 -36.80 22.54 -57.64
N LEU A 86 -37.99 22.34 -57.08
CA LEU A 86 -38.17 21.78 -55.75
C LEU A 86 -37.71 20.32 -55.69
N ASN A 87 -38.05 19.51 -56.69
CA ASN A 87 -37.61 18.12 -56.77
C ASN A 87 -36.08 18.00 -56.84
N GLN A 88 -35.42 18.89 -57.61
CA GLN A 88 -33.97 18.92 -57.66
C GLN A 88 -33.36 19.29 -56.31
N LYS A 89 -33.88 20.33 -55.64
CA LYS A 89 -33.44 20.71 -54.30
C LYS A 89 -33.61 19.59 -53.27
N ILE A 90 -34.72 18.85 -53.33
CA ILE A 90 -34.97 17.69 -52.46
C ILE A 90 -33.90 16.63 -52.71
N SER A 91 -33.64 16.28 -53.97
CA SER A 91 -32.61 15.29 -54.33
C SER A 91 -31.22 15.71 -53.84
N ASP A 92 -30.87 16.99 -53.97
CA ASP A 92 -29.57 17.51 -53.54
C ASP A 92 -29.44 17.41 -52.01
N LEU A 93 -30.45 17.86 -51.27
CA LEU A 93 -30.50 17.78 -49.80
C LEU A 93 -30.47 16.34 -49.28
N GLU A 94 -31.15 15.42 -49.95
CA GLU A 94 -31.11 13.99 -49.61
C GLU A 94 -29.70 13.42 -49.79
N SER A 95 -29.01 13.80 -50.86
CA SER A 95 -27.63 13.36 -51.11
C SER A 95 -26.64 13.92 -50.09
N GLU A 96 -26.78 15.19 -49.72
CA GLU A 96 -25.93 15.87 -48.73
C GLU A 96 -26.14 15.27 -47.33
N SER A 97 -27.41 15.05 -46.96
CA SER A 97 -27.76 14.41 -45.69
C SER A 97 -27.19 13.00 -45.60
N LYS A 98 -27.30 12.20 -46.68
CA LYS A 98 -26.74 10.84 -46.72
C LYS A 98 -25.22 10.83 -46.55
N ASN A 99 -24.51 11.72 -47.23
CA ASN A 99 -23.06 11.82 -47.10
C ASN A 99 -22.65 12.20 -45.67
N THR A 100 -23.34 13.19 -45.09
CA THR A 100 -23.10 13.63 -43.70
C THR A 100 -23.34 12.49 -42.71
N ILE A 101 -24.40 11.69 -42.90
CA ILE A 101 -24.69 10.52 -42.06
C ILE A 101 -23.54 9.51 -42.16
N SER A 102 -23.09 9.18 -43.37
CA SER A 102 -21.96 8.25 -43.59
C SER A 102 -20.69 8.72 -42.89
N GLU A 103 -20.34 10.00 -43.02
CA GLU A 103 -19.15 10.56 -42.35
C GLU A 103 -19.27 10.51 -40.83
N LYS A 104 -20.47 10.74 -40.28
CA LYS A 104 -20.72 10.67 -38.84
C LYS A 104 -20.67 9.24 -38.33
N GLU A 105 -21.19 8.28 -39.08
CA GLU A 105 -21.09 6.85 -38.76
C GLU A 105 -19.65 6.37 -38.71
N GLU A 106 -18.81 6.79 -39.66
CA GLU A 106 -17.37 6.50 -39.66
C GLU A 106 -16.66 7.13 -38.45
N GLN A 107 -16.97 8.40 -38.12
CA GLN A 107 -16.43 9.07 -36.94
C GLN A 107 -16.82 8.36 -35.64
N ILE A 108 -18.08 7.94 -35.50
CA ILE A 108 -18.57 7.19 -34.34
C ILE A 108 -17.86 5.85 -34.23
N SER A 109 -17.70 5.12 -35.34
CA SER A 109 -17.00 3.84 -35.39
C SER A 109 -15.55 3.98 -34.90
N LYS A 110 -14.84 5.01 -35.37
CA LYS A 110 -13.47 5.30 -34.92
C LYS A 110 -13.39 5.65 -33.44
N LEU A 111 -14.27 6.54 -32.96
CA LEU A 111 -14.30 6.93 -31.54
C LEU A 111 -14.60 5.73 -30.62
N ASN A 112 -15.47 4.81 -31.04
CA ASN A 112 -15.76 3.59 -30.29
C ASN A 112 -14.53 2.68 -30.20
N SER A 113 -13.81 2.48 -31.31
CA SER A 113 -12.57 1.71 -31.31
C SER A 113 -11.49 2.32 -30.41
N ASP A 114 -11.34 3.66 -30.44
CA ASP A 114 -10.38 4.37 -29.59
C ASP A 114 -10.77 4.27 -28.10
N LEU A 115 -12.06 4.33 -27.79
CA LEU A 115 -12.59 4.16 -26.43
C LEU A 115 -12.32 2.74 -25.90
N GLU A 116 -12.54 1.71 -26.71
CA GLU A 116 -12.25 0.32 -26.34
C GLU A 116 -10.75 0.12 -26.06
N ALA A 117 -9.87 0.63 -26.93
CA ALA A 117 -8.42 0.57 -26.73
C ALA A 117 -7.98 1.30 -25.46
N ALA A 118 -8.53 2.48 -25.19
CA ALA A 118 -8.24 3.24 -23.97
C ALA A 118 -8.71 2.51 -22.70
N ASN A 119 -9.89 1.86 -22.75
CA ASN A 119 -10.41 1.07 -21.63
C ASN A 119 -9.54 -0.16 -21.36
N GLN A 120 -9.07 -0.85 -22.40
CA GLN A 120 -8.15 -1.97 -22.24
C GLN A 120 -6.83 -1.52 -21.59
N ALA A 121 -6.21 -0.46 -22.11
CA ALA A 121 -4.98 0.10 -21.54
C ALA A 121 -5.15 0.54 -20.08
N LYS A 122 -6.32 1.09 -19.73
CA LYS A 122 -6.66 1.44 -18.34
C LYS A 122 -6.70 0.19 -17.45
N SER A 123 -7.32 -0.91 -17.91
CA SER A 123 -7.38 -2.17 -17.15
C SER A 123 -5.97 -2.72 -16.89
N GLU A 124 -5.13 -2.75 -17.91
CA GLU A 124 -3.74 -3.22 -17.80
C GLU A 124 -2.91 -2.37 -16.82
N LEU A 125 -3.09 -1.06 -16.84
CA LEU A 125 -2.44 -0.16 -15.87
C LEU A 125 -2.95 -0.39 -14.44
N GLN A 126 -4.24 -0.65 -14.25
CA GLN A 126 -4.80 -0.96 -12.93
C GLN A 126 -4.25 -2.26 -12.36
N GLU A 127 -4.13 -3.31 -13.18
CA GLU A 127 -3.50 -4.57 -12.76
C GLU A 127 -2.03 -4.38 -12.38
N LYS A 128 -1.29 -3.58 -13.17
CA LYS A 128 0.12 -3.28 -12.88
C LYS A 128 0.28 -2.47 -11.60
N ILE A 129 -0.62 -1.53 -11.32
CA ILE A 129 -0.61 -0.76 -10.06
C ILE A 129 -0.83 -1.72 -8.88
N SER A 130 -1.85 -2.58 -8.94
CA SER A 130 -2.12 -3.57 -7.88
C SER A 130 -0.91 -4.48 -7.63
N SER A 131 -0.26 -4.97 -8.69
CA SER A 131 0.93 -5.80 -8.55
C SER A 131 2.11 -5.05 -7.93
N LEU A 132 2.27 -3.77 -8.22
CA LEU A 132 3.34 -2.95 -7.62
C LEU A 132 3.04 -2.62 -6.15
N GLU A 133 1.78 -2.40 -5.80
CA GLU A 133 1.34 -2.21 -4.41
C GLU A 133 1.65 -3.47 -3.58
N ASP A 134 1.32 -4.66 -4.07
CA ASP A 134 1.65 -5.94 -3.42
C ASP A 134 3.17 -6.12 -3.24
N GLN A 135 3.97 -5.75 -4.26
CA GLN A 135 5.43 -5.81 -4.18
C GLN A 135 6.00 -4.84 -3.13
N ILE A 136 5.46 -3.62 -3.07
CA ILE A 136 5.86 -2.62 -2.07
C ILE A 136 5.53 -3.13 -0.66
N GLU A 137 4.35 -3.69 -0.45
CA GLU A 137 3.97 -4.29 0.84
C GLU A 137 4.94 -5.43 1.22
N GLY A 138 5.24 -6.34 0.29
CA GLY A 138 6.20 -7.42 0.52
C GLY A 138 7.62 -6.92 0.87
N LEU A 139 8.09 -5.87 0.19
CA LEU A 139 9.38 -5.25 0.49
C LEU A 139 9.38 -4.56 1.87
N ASN A 140 8.31 -3.86 2.22
CA ASN A 140 8.18 -3.21 3.53
C ASN A 140 8.20 -4.24 4.67
N ASN A 141 7.50 -5.37 4.51
CA ASN A 141 7.54 -6.46 5.48
C ASN A 141 8.96 -7.04 5.60
N THR A 142 9.66 -7.23 4.47
CA THR A 142 11.05 -7.70 4.47
C THR A 142 11.99 -6.72 5.17
N ILE A 143 11.82 -5.41 4.96
CA ILE A 143 12.59 -4.36 5.63
C ILE A 143 12.36 -4.44 7.15
N ALA A 144 11.10 -4.49 7.59
CA ALA A 144 10.76 -4.58 9.01
C ALA A 144 11.37 -5.83 9.68
N GLU A 145 11.34 -6.98 9.02
CA GLU A 145 12.01 -8.20 9.51
C GLU A 145 13.53 -8.03 9.63
N LYS A 146 14.16 -7.36 8.65
CA LYS A 146 15.60 -7.12 8.66
C LYS A 146 16.01 -6.12 9.74
N GLU A 147 15.22 -5.08 9.96
CA GLU A 147 15.42 -4.13 11.05
C GLU A 147 15.34 -4.81 12.42
N ALA A 148 14.36 -5.70 12.62
CA ALA A 148 14.25 -6.49 13.84
C ALA A 148 15.47 -7.41 14.05
N GLN A 149 15.94 -8.08 12.98
CA GLN A 149 17.15 -8.91 13.03
C GLN A 149 18.40 -8.09 13.37
N ILE A 150 18.54 -6.87 12.84
CA ILE A 150 19.65 -5.98 13.16
C ILE A 150 19.61 -5.60 14.64
N GLN A 151 18.45 -5.19 15.16
CA GLN A 151 18.29 -4.84 16.58
C GLN A 151 18.65 -6.02 17.52
N GLU A 152 18.23 -7.24 17.16
CA GLU A 152 18.59 -8.43 17.92
C GLU A 152 20.11 -8.67 17.92
N LYS A 153 20.75 -8.51 16.76
CA LYS A 153 22.20 -8.68 16.62
C LYS A 153 22.97 -7.61 17.38
N ASP A 154 22.53 -6.36 17.35
CA ASP A 154 23.15 -5.27 18.11
C ASP A 154 23.06 -5.54 19.62
N ALA A 155 21.91 -6.04 20.11
CA ALA A 155 21.77 -6.45 21.51
C ALA A 155 22.73 -7.60 21.88
N GLN A 156 22.89 -8.60 21.01
CA GLN A 156 23.86 -9.70 21.20
C GLN A 156 25.30 -9.19 21.23
N ILE A 157 25.65 -8.20 20.41
CA ILE A 157 26.98 -7.58 20.40
C ILE A 157 27.24 -6.85 21.72
N GLN A 158 26.29 -6.03 22.20
CA GLN A 158 26.42 -5.33 23.48
C GLN A 158 26.60 -6.29 24.66
N GLU A 159 25.86 -7.40 24.67
CA GLU A 159 26.02 -8.44 25.70
C GLU A 159 27.43 -9.06 25.66
N LYS A 160 27.96 -9.33 24.46
CA LYS A 160 29.31 -9.89 24.29
C LYS A 160 30.40 -8.90 24.69
N GLU A 161 30.24 -7.63 24.37
CA GLU A 161 31.15 -6.57 24.81
C GLU A 161 31.20 -6.46 26.34
N ALA A 162 30.05 -6.52 27.01
CA ALA A 162 29.99 -6.54 28.48
C ALA A 162 30.69 -7.78 29.07
N GLN A 163 30.49 -8.97 28.47
CA GLN A 163 31.18 -10.19 28.88
C GLN A 163 32.70 -10.09 28.71
N ILE A 164 33.18 -9.45 27.63
CA ILE A 164 34.61 -9.21 27.39
C ILE A 164 35.18 -8.29 28.47
N GLN A 165 34.53 -7.17 28.77
CA GLN A 165 34.97 -6.24 29.81
C GLN A 165 35.04 -6.90 31.19
N GLU A 166 34.06 -7.75 31.53
CA GLU A 166 34.09 -8.52 32.78
C GLU A 166 35.29 -9.47 32.83
N LYS A 167 35.58 -10.16 31.71
CA LYS A 167 36.72 -11.07 31.62
C LYS A 167 38.06 -10.33 31.69
N GLU A 168 38.19 -9.18 31.06
CA GLU A 168 39.38 -8.32 31.17
C GLU A 168 39.63 -7.86 32.61
N ALA A 169 38.57 -7.45 33.33
CA ALA A 169 38.68 -7.10 34.75
C ALA A 169 39.14 -8.30 35.61
N GLN A 170 38.58 -9.49 35.36
CA GLN A 170 39.00 -10.73 36.04
C GLN A 170 40.48 -11.07 35.76
N ILE A 171 40.96 -10.84 34.53
CA ILE A 171 42.37 -11.06 34.17
C ILE A 171 43.27 -10.08 34.94
N GLN A 172 42.93 -8.79 34.95
CA GLN A 172 43.71 -7.78 35.69
C GLN A 172 43.79 -8.09 37.19
N GLU A 173 42.67 -8.53 37.80
CA GLU A 173 42.65 -8.95 39.21
C GLU A 173 43.58 -10.16 39.44
N LYS A 174 43.57 -11.14 38.52
CA LYS A 174 44.44 -12.32 38.61
C LYS A 174 45.91 -11.96 38.41
N GLU A 175 46.24 -11.04 37.51
CA GLU A 175 47.60 -10.54 37.31
C GLU A 175 48.12 -9.83 38.58
N ALA A 176 47.29 -8.99 39.21
CA ALA A 176 47.65 -8.36 40.49
C ALA A 176 47.90 -9.40 41.60
N GLN A 177 47.04 -10.43 41.71
CA GLN A 177 47.23 -11.54 42.66
C GLN A 177 48.50 -12.35 42.37
N ILE A 178 48.92 -12.46 41.11
CA ILE A 178 50.18 -13.13 40.73
C ILE A 178 51.37 -12.29 41.20
N GLN A 179 51.37 -10.98 40.89
CA GLN A 179 52.45 -10.07 41.32
C GLN A 179 52.62 -10.03 42.84
N GLU A 180 51.51 -10.00 43.60
CA GLU A 180 51.55 -10.07 45.06
C GLU A 180 52.20 -11.37 45.55
N ARG A 181 51.83 -12.51 44.94
CA ARG A 181 52.44 -13.81 45.28
C ARG A 181 53.92 -13.88 44.90
N GLU A 182 54.31 -13.33 43.77
CA GLU A 182 55.71 -13.26 43.34
C GLU A 182 56.54 -12.46 44.35
N SER A 183 56.06 -11.29 44.80
CA SER A 183 56.72 -10.48 45.83
C SER A 183 56.84 -11.22 47.17
N LEU A 184 55.79 -11.94 47.59
CA LEU A 184 55.84 -12.78 48.80
C LEU A 184 56.86 -13.92 48.66
N ILE A 185 56.97 -14.53 47.48
CA ILE A 185 57.98 -15.57 47.21
C ILE A 185 59.39 -15.00 47.32
N GLU A 186 59.65 -13.82 46.76
CA GLU A 186 60.95 -13.14 46.88
C GLU A 186 61.29 -12.82 48.34
N GLU A 187 60.34 -12.30 49.12
CA GLU A 187 60.53 -12.03 50.56
C GLU A 187 60.86 -13.34 51.31
N LYS A 188 60.12 -14.42 51.06
CA LYS A 188 60.40 -15.73 51.67
C LYS A 188 61.76 -16.27 51.27
N GLN A 189 62.19 -16.06 50.02
CA GLN A 189 63.49 -16.50 49.53
C GLN A 189 64.63 -15.75 50.25
N GLN A 190 64.51 -14.43 50.45
CA GLN A 190 65.47 -13.64 51.23
C GLN A 190 65.56 -14.14 52.69
N VAL A 191 64.41 -14.38 53.33
CA VAL A 191 64.38 -14.93 54.69
C VAL A 191 65.06 -16.31 54.75
N ILE A 192 64.87 -17.16 53.75
CA ILE A 192 65.55 -18.47 53.67
C ILE A 192 67.07 -18.27 53.56
N GLU A 193 67.54 -17.35 52.73
CA GLU A 193 68.97 -17.05 52.57
C GLU A 193 69.60 -16.50 53.86
N GLU A 194 68.93 -15.57 54.55
CA GLU A 194 69.36 -15.08 55.86
C GLU A 194 69.45 -16.22 56.89
N LYS A 195 68.44 -17.09 56.94
CA LYS A 195 68.44 -18.24 57.84
C LYS A 195 69.57 -19.21 57.50
N GLN A 196 69.85 -19.41 56.22
CA GLN A 196 70.95 -20.26 55.76
C GLN A 196 72.31 -19.71 56.20
N GLN A 197 72.55 -18.40 56.07
CA GLN A 197 73.76 -17.74 56.57
C GLN A 197 73.91 -17.89 58.08
N VAL A 198 72.83 -17.69 58.85
CA VAL A 198 72.85 -17.89 60.30
C VAL A 198 73.18 -19.34 60.67
N ILE A 199 72.63 -20.31 59.93
CA ILE A 199 72.95 -21.73 60.11
C ILE A 199 74.44 -21.97 59.84
N GLU A 200 75.00 -21.42 58.77
CA GLU A 200 76.42 -21.56 58.43
C GLU A 200 77.32 -20.94 59.50
N GLU A 201 77.02 -19.72 59.96
CA GLU A 201 77.77 -19.05 61.04
C GLU A 201 77.71 -19.83 62.35
N THR A 202 76.52 -20.30 62.74
CA THR A 202 76.35 -21.08 63.97
C THR A 202 77.03 -22.42 63.87
N THR A 203 77.03 -23.06 62.70
CA THR A 203 77.77 -24.31 62.44
C THR A 203 79.27 -24.06 62.54
N ALA A 204 79.80 -22.97 61.96
CA ALA A 204 81.21 -22.61 62.06
C ALA A 204 81.63 -22.36 63.51
N LYS A 205 80.85 -21.58 64.27
CA LYS A 205 81.07 -21.37 65.71
C LYS A 205 81.01 -22.68 66.51
N LEU A 206 80.10 -23.58 66.15
CA LEU A 206 80.03 -24.91 66.77
C LEU A 206 81.33 -25.69 66.52
N THR A 207 81.81 -25.72 65.27
CA THR A 207 83.07 -26.39 64.92
C THR A 207 84.29 -25.76 65.60
N GLU A 208 84.34 -24.43 65.72
CA GLU A 208 85.40 -23.70 66.43
C GLU A 208 85.39 -24.08 67.91
N ALA A 209 84.22 -24.02 68.56
CA ALA A 209 84.06 -24.45 69.95
C ALA A 209 84.44 -25.92 70.15
N GLU A 210 84.09 -26.81 69.21
CA GLU A 210 84.52 -28.21 69.22
C GLU A 210 86.04 -28.36 69.11
N THR A 211 86.70 -27.57 68.25
CA THR A 211 88.16 -27.56 68.14
C THR A 211 88.84 -27.01 69.40
N GLU A 212 88.37 -25.90 69.97
CA GLU A 212 88.88 -25.36 71.24
C GLU A 212 88.70 -26.37 72.38
N LEU A 213 87.55 -27.04 72.45
CA LEU A 213 87.29 -28.11 73.41
C LEU A 213 88.28 -29.27 73.25
N SER A 214 88.73 -29.55 72.02
CA SER A 214 89.74 -30.57 71.73
C SER A 214 91.18 -30.15 72.04
N GLU A 215 91.49 -28.85 71.93
CA GLU A 215 92.81 -28.27 72.22
C GLU A 215 93.05 -28.03 73.71
N LEU A 216 91.97 -27.85 74.49
CA LEU A 216 92.04 -27.92 75.94
C LEU A 216 92.47 -29.33 76.36
N LYS A 217 93.75 -29.46 76.73
CA LYS A 217 94.22 -30.66 77.46
C LYS A 217 93.27 -30.90 78.64
N PRO A 218 92.77 -32.14 78.84
CA PRO A 218 92.03 -32.48 80.04
C PRO A 218 92.83 -32.00 81.24
N PRO A 219 92.21 -31.28 82.20
CA PRO A 219 92.93 -30.84 83.38
C PRO A 219 93.63 -32.04 84.00
N GLU A 220 94.92 -31.89 84.33
CA GLU A 220 95.63 -32.89 85.13
C GLU A 220 94.95 -32.95 86.49
N ILE A 221 93.99 -33.86 86.63
CA ILE A 221 93.38 -34.22 87.90
C ILE A 221 94.46 -35.00 88.65
N GLY A 222 95.32 -34.25 89.35
CA GLY A 222 96.16 -34.78 90.40
C GLY A 222 95.28 -35.48 91.44
N ALA A 223 95.72 -36.68 91.84
CA ALA A 223 95.07 -37.53 92.82
C ALA A 223 94.80 -36.80 94.14
N GLY A 224 93.63 -36.18 94.26
CA GLY A 224 93.15 -35.51 95.45
C GLY A 224 91.65 -35.73 95.55
N GLY A 225 91.26 -36.80 96.24
CA GLY A 225 89.87 -37.10 96.53
C GLY A 225 89.21 -35.95 97.29
N PHE A 226 88.18 -35.34 96.69
CA PHE A 226 87.28 -34.45 97.40
C PHE A 226 86.00 -35.21 97.74
N SER A 227 85.88 -35.56 99.02
CA SER A 227 84.64 -36.07 99.62
C SER A 227 83.68 -34.90 99.86
N SER A 228 82.57 -34.86 99.15
CA SER A 228 81.46 -33.94 99.43
C SER A 228 80.60 -34.51 100.57
N GLU A 229 80.98 -34.21 101.82
CA GLU A 229 80.05 -34.33 102.96
C GLU A 229 79.33 -32.98 103.14
N GLU A 230 78.16 -32.83 102.54
CA GLU A 230 77.21 -31.77 102.90
C GLU A 230 76.78 -31.97 104.36
N ARG A 231 77.35 -31.17 105.26
CA ARG A 231 77.10 -31.27 106.70
C ARG A 231 75.79 -30.54 107.05
N VAL A 232 74.66 -31.21 106.84
CA VAL A 232 73.33 -30.70 107.22
C VAL A 232 73.34 -30.36 108.73
N THR A 233 72.86 -29.16 109.08
CA THR A 233 72.86 -28.61 110.44
C THR A 233 71.45 -28.21 110.84
N CYS A 234 71.00 -28.59 112.04
CA CYS A 234 69.68 -28.18 112.54
C CYS A 234 69.66 -26.67 112.85
N PRO A 235 68.79 -25.87 112.20
CA PRO A 235 68.76 -24.43 112.37
C PRO A 235 68.26 -23.96 113.75
N MET A 236 67.60 -24.83 114.52
CA MET A 236 67.05 -24.48 115.84
C MET A 236 67.99 -24.75 117.03
N CYS A 237 68.89 -25.73 116.94
CA CYS A 237 69.77 -26.09 118.07
C CYS A 237 71.22 -26.37 117.69
N GLY A 238 71.58 -26.21 116.41
CA GLY A 238 72.94 -26.40 115.91
C GLY A 238 73.45 -27.85 115.89
N ALA A 239 72.58 -28.84 116.13
CA ALA A 239 72.99 -30.25 116.07
C ALA A 239 73.30 -30.65 114.61
N VAL A 240 74.41 -31.37 114.40
CA VAL A 240 74.90 -31.82 113.10
C VAL A 240 75.02 -33.35 113.01
N GLY A 241 75.07 -33.88 111.79
CA GLY A 241 75.40 -35.29 111.53
C GLY A 241 74.37 -36.27 112.09
N ALA A 242 74.81 -37.22 112.92
CA ALA A 242 73.99 -38.34 113.44
C ALA A 242 72.72 -37.91 114.22
N ASN A 243 72.65 -36.63 114.62
CA ASN A 243 71.52 -36.02 115.31
C ASN A 243 70.43 -35.49 114.37
N ILE A 244 70.60 -35.63 113.05
CA ILE A 244 69.59 -35.29 112.05
C ILE A 244 69.13 -36.58 111.37
N LYS A 245 67.81 -36.81 111.34
CA LYS A 245 67.20 -37.95 110.67
C LYS A 245 66.36 -37.44 109.51
N GLN A 246 66.66 -37.91 108.31
CA GLN A 246 65.83 -37.62 107.15
C GLN A 246 64.63 -38.57 107.13
N GLN A 247 63.42 -38.03 106.98
CA GLN A 247 62.17 -38.78 106.93
C GLN A 247 61.30 -38.27 105.79
N GLU A 248 60.44 -39.13 105.27
CA GLU A 248 59.48 -38.77 104.23
C GLU A 248 58.34 -37.94 104.82
N ASP A 249 58.10 -36.77 104.26
CA ASP A 249 57.03 -35.88 104.61
C ASP A 249 55.74 -36.30 103.91
N ARG A 250 54.96 -37.17 104.56
CA ARG A 250 53.74 -37.73 103.98
C ARG A 250 52.63 -36.70 103.69
N THR A 251 52.78 -35.48 104.18
CA THR A 251 51.89 -34.35 103.85
C THR A 251 52.22 -33.70 102.51
N LYS A 252 53.39 -33.97 101.93
CA LYS A 252 53.85 -33.32 100.70
C LYS A 252 54.28 -34.35 99.65
N ILE A 253 53.36 -34.65 98.73
CA ILE A 253 53.61 -35.52 97.57
C ILE A 253 54.29 -34.69 96.48
N LEU A 254 55.45 -35.13 96.01
CA LEU A 254 56.18 -34.48 94.92
C LEU A 254 55.65 -34.93 93.56
N SER A 255 55.45 -36.23 93.39
CA SER A 255 54.97 -36.82 92.16
C SER A 255 54.45 -38.24 92.41
N TYR A 256 53.72 -38.77 91.44
CA TYR A 256 53.31 -40.17 91.42
C TYR A 256 54.13 -40.91 90.36
N VAL A 257 54.74 -42.03 90.75
CA VAL A 257 55.34 -42.98 89.80
C VAL A 257 54.41 -44.19 89.75
N GLY A 258 53.51 -44.18 88.76
CA GLY A 258 52.37 -45.10 88.72
C GLY A 258 51.32 -44.78 89.80
N HIS A 259 50.88 -45.78 90.56
CA HIS A 259 49.88 -45.62 91.63
C HIS A 259 50.49 -45.41 93.04
N ILE A 260 51.82 -45.23 93.15
CA ILE A 260 52.51 -45.06 94.43
C ILE A 260 52.95 -43.59 94.58
N PRO A 261 52.53 -42.87 95.64
CA PRO A 261 52.95 -41.49 95.87
C PRO A 261 54.41 -41.43 96.33
N MET A 262 55.22 -40.57 95.70
CA MET A 262 56.55 -40.20 96.18
C MET A 262 56.46 -38.92 97.02
N TYR A 263 56.86 -39.01 98.28
CA TYR A 263 56.83 -37.91 99.22
C TYR A 263 58.16 -37.13 99.24
N ALA A 264 58.09 -35.84 99.54
CA ALA A 264 59.27 -35.03 99.81
C ALA A 264 60.02 -35.57 101.04
N LYS A 265 61.35 -35.38 101.09
CA LYS A 265 62.14 -35.71 102.28
C LYS A 265 62.34 -34.45 103.13
N LYS A 266 62.14 -34.56 104.44
CA LYS A 266 62.45 -33.52 105.44
C LYS A 266 63.46 -34.03 106.46
N ASN A 267 64.23 -33.12 107.06
CA ASN A 267 65.19 -33.39 108.09
C ASN A 267 64.59 -33.10 109.47
N VAL A 268 64.61 -34.08 110.35
CA VAL A 268 64.13 -33.94 111.73
C VAL A 268 65.30 -34.03 112.69
N CYS A 269 65.46 -33.02 113.54
CA CYS A 269 66.49 -33.01 114.56
C CYS A 269 66.09 -33.91 115.73
N LYS A 270 66.88 -34.94 116.02
CA LYS A 270 66.68 -35.84 117.18
C LYS A 270 66.87 -35.15 118.53
N LYS A 271 67.55 -33.99 118.57
CA LYS A 271 67.87 -33.26 119.80
C LYS A 271 66.75 -32.30 120.23
N CYS A 272 66.15 -31.56 119.30
CA CYS A 272 65.10 -30.59 119.62
C CYS A 272 63.73 -30.88 118.96
N GLY A 273 63.63 -31.91 118.12
CA GLY A 273 62.40 -32.28 117.42
C GLY A 273 62.03 -31.39 116.23
N TYR A 274 62.80 -30.35 115.93
CA TYR A 274 62.50 -29.44 114.83
C TYR A 274 62.66 -30.10 113.46
N GLU A 275 61.66 -29.89 112.58
CA GLU A 275 61.61 -30.42 111.22
C GLU A 275 61.89 -29.31 110.20
N PHE A 276 62.76 -29.55 109.22
CA PHE A 276 63.16 -28.57 108.19
C PHE A 276 63.61 -29.24 106.89
#